data_AF-A0A3S3QRP2-F1
#
_entry.id   AF-A0A3S3QRP2-F1
#
_cell.length_a   1.000
_cell.length_b   1.000
_cell.length_c   1.000
_cell.angle_alpha   90.00
_cell.angle_beta   90.00
_cell.angle_gamma   90.00
#
_symmetry.space_group_name_H-M   'P 1'
#
loop_
_entity.id
_entity.type
_entity.pdbx_description
1 polymer ?
#
loop_
_entity_poly.entity_id
_entity_poly.type
_entity_poly.pdbx_seq_one_letter_code
_entity_poly.pdbx_strand_id
1 'polypeptide(L)'
;MAYSEIEQSTLDLDIFFTDNKKLIHLASGGGILPDNLIETDAYNDDILKLIPSLNTEFEIEINPNLSEILNLIENGLENYLAGFIEIAKKGFYTYDRSNIGQFNDTTFHLVAKPKTDLNLNEFIEENEIFKTLKVARKHIPQTFDKFDLNLFI
;
A
#
# COMPACT_ATOMS: atom_id res chain seq x y z
N MET A 1 10.42 11.68 11.18
CA MET A 1 11.47 11.01 11.96
C MET A 1 11.75 9.75 11.17
N ALA A 2 11.91 8.56 11.75
CA ALA A 2 11.83 7.32 11.00
C ALA A 2 11.16 6.29 11.90
N TYR A 3 10.40 5.35 11.34
CA TYR A 3 9.79 4.28 12.12
C TYR A 3 10.86 3.45 12.82
N SER A 4 10.78 3.35 14.14
CA SER A 4 11.65 2.51 14.95
C SER A 4 11.41 1.02 14.68
N GLU A 5 12.37 0.17 15.03
CA GLU A 5 12.21 -1.29 14.93
C GLU A 5 11.03 -1.80 15.79
N ILE A 6 10.77 -1.14 16.93
CA ILE A 6 9.65 -1.50 17.81
C ILE A 6 8.32 -1.19 17.09
N GLU A 7 8.18 -0.02 16.49
CA GLU A 7 6.98 0.35 15.74
C GLU A 7 6.78 -0.61 14.55
N GLN A 8 7.83 -0.84 13.77
CA GLN A 8 7.81 -1.79 12.67
C GLN A 8 7.41 -3.20 13.13
N SER A 9 7.85 -3.66 14.31
CA SER A 9 7.53 -4.99 14.81
C SER A 9 6.13 -5.13 15.41
N THR A 10 5.53 -4.03 15.88
CA THR A 10 4.33 -4.08 16.75
C THR A 10 3.10 -3.42 16.14
N LEU A 11 3.27 -2.56 15.14
CA LEU A 11 2.20 -1.82 14.50
C LEU A 11 1.96 -2.33 13.08
N ASP A 12 0.71 -2.21 12.65
CA ASP A 12 0.36 -2.25 11.24
C ASP A 12 0.42 -0.82 10.70
N LEU A 13 1.52 -0.50 10.02
CA LEU A 13 1.77 0.80 9.40
C LEU A 13 1.24 0.85 7.97
N ASP A 14 0.50 1.91 7.65
CA ASP A 14 0.11 2.27 6.29
C ASP A 14 1.22 3.12 5.64
N ILE A 15 1.92 2.54 4.67
CA ILE A 15 3.06 3.18 4.00
C ILE A 15 2.67 3.66 2.60
N PHE A 16 2.88 4.94 2.32
CA PHE A 16 2.52 5.55 1.03
C PHE A 16 3.77 5.94 0.22
N PHE A 17 3.78 5.59 -1.06
CA PHE A 17 4.84 5.95 -2.00
C PHE A 17 4.36 5.87 -3.45
N THR A 18 5.23 6.13 -4.43
CA THR A 18 4.91 6.00 -5.86
C THR A 18 6.02 5.28 -6.63
N ASP A 19 5.70 4.74 -7.80
CA ASP A 19 6.68 4.19 -8.75
C ASP A 19 6.77 4.99 -10.07
N ASN A 20 6.37 6.27 -10.01
CA ASN A 20 6.20 7.21 -11.14
C ASN A 20 5.08 6.86 -12.13
N LYS A 21 4.39 5.73 -11.96
CA LYS A 21 3.21 5.39 -12.77
C LYS A 21 1.94 5.38 -11.95
N LYS A 22 2.02 4.98 -10.70
CA LYS A 22 0.86 4.90 -9.82
C LYS A 22 1.18 5.30 -8.38
N LEU A 23 0.11 5.57 -7.64
CA LEU A 23 0.15 5.70 -6.19
C LEU A 23 0.12 4.31 -5.56
N ILE A 24 0.92 4.11 -4.52
CA ILE A 24 1.08 2.84 -3.85
C ILE A 24 0.81 3.04 -2.36
N HIS A 25 -0.02 2.14 -1.83
CA HIS A 25 -0.26 1.94 -0.42
C HIS A 25 0.22 0.54 -0.02
N LEU A 26 0.90 0.43 1.11
CA LEU A 26 1.43 -0.82 1.62
C LEU A 26 1.07 -0.94 3.10
N ALA A 27 0.17 -1.87 3.42
CA ALA A 27 -0.05 -2.29 4.80
C ALA A 27 1.12 -3.17 5.23
N SER A 28 1.85 -2.73 6.24
CA SER A 28 3.07 -3.41 6.65
C SER A 28 2.81 -4.71 7.41
N GLY A 29 1.64 -4.91 8.02
CA GLY A 29 1.28 -6.11 8.79
C GLY A 29 2.25 -6.43 9.94
N GLY A 30 3.06 -5.46 10.35
CA GLY A 30 4.28 -5.67 11.14
C GLY A 30 5.42 -6.32 10.35
N GLY A 31 6.66 -6.00 10.70
CA GLY A 31 7.87 -6.49 10.02
C GLY A 31 8.76 -5.36 9.53
N ILE A 32 9.97 -5.72 9.12
CA ILE A 32 10.98 -4.78 8.65
C ILE A 32 10.51 -4.11 7.35
N LEU A 33 10.70 -2.80 7.29
CA LEU A 33 10.54 -1.98 6.11
C LEU A 33 11.92 -1.66 5.51
N PRO A 34 12.02 -1.52 4.18
CA PRO A 34 13.23 -1.04 3.54
C PRO A 34 13.63 0.37 4.03
N ASP A 35 14.94 0.66 4.07
CA ASP A 35 15.52 1.91 4.60
C ASP A 35 14.96 3.21 3.98
N ASN A 36 14.49 3.18 2.74
CA ASN A 36 13.90 4.37 2.12
C ASN A 36 12.42 4.57 2.46
N LEU A 37 11.75 3.56 3.01
CA LEU A 37 10.35 3.61 3.43
C LEU A 37 10.22 3.90 4.94
N ILE A 38 11.25 3.63 5.75
CA ILE A 38 11.20 3.94 7.21
C ILE A 38 11.08 5.44 7.48
N GLU A 39 11.57 6.30 6.60
CA GLU A 39 11.53 7.77 6.73
C GLU A 39 10.21 8.41 6.24
N THR A 40 9.21 7.60 5.94
CA THR A 40 7.92 8.08 5.40
C THR A 40 6.92 8.46 6.50
N ASP A 41 7.28 8.20 7.76
CA ASP A 41 6.51 8.56 8.96
C ASP A 41 6.06 10.03 8.96
N ALA A 42 6.89 10.92 8.42
CA ALA A 42 6.65 12.35 8.41
C ALA A 42 5.42 12.77 7.61
N TYR A 43 5.00 11.98 6.60
CA TYR A 43 3.87 12.31 5.75
C TYR A 43 2.76 11.24 5.74
N ASN A 44 3.03 10.00 6.12
CA ASN A 44 2.04 8.92 6.03
C ASN A 44 0.76 9.22 6.82
N ASP A 45 0.89 9.74 8.05
CA ASP A 45 -0.24 10.10 8.89
C ASP A 45 -1.15 11.18 8.25
N ASP A 46 -0.53 12.14 7.56
CA ASP A 46 -1.25 13.23 6.92
C ASP A 46 -1.95 12.75 5.64
N ILE A 47 -1.30 11.87 4.87
CA ILE A 47 -1.91 11.22 3.71
C ILE A 47 -3.08 10.35 4.14
N LEU A 48 -2.93 9.53 5.18
CA LEU A 48 -3.99 8.65 5.67
C LEU A 48 -5.23 9.45 6.08
N LYS A 49 -5.05 10.59 6.74
CA LYS A 49 -6.15 11.51 7.10
C LYS A 49 -6.77 12.21 5.88
N LEU A 50 -6.00 12.44 4.82
CA LEU A 50 -6.47 13.08 3.59
C LEU A 50 -7.31 12.13 2.73
N ILE A 51 -7.00 10.83 2.70
CA ILE A 51 -7.64 9.84 1.81
C ILE A 51 -9.18 9.91 1.81
N PRO A 52 -9.88 9.97 2.95
CA PRO A 52 -11.34 10.05 2.97
C PRO A 52 -11.90 11.32 2.31
N SER A 53 -11.11 12.40 2.27
CA SER A 53 -11.52 13.70 1.70
C SER A 53 -11.20 13.86 0.21
N LEU A 54 -10.49 12.91 -0.40
CA LEU A 54 -10.21 12.93 -1.83
C LEU A 54 -11.50 12.74 -2.63
N ASN A 55 -11.75 13.62 -3.60
CA ASN A 55 -12.96 13.59 -4.43
C ASN A 55 -12.96 12.49 -5.50
N THR A 56 -11.84 11.81 -5.70
CA THR A 56 -11.72 10.72 -6.66
C THR A 56 -12.41 9.46 -6.14
N GLU A 57 -13.13 8.78 -7.03
CA GLU A 57 -13.64 7.43 -6.79
C GLU A 57 -13.54 6.61 -8.06
N PHE A 58 -12.64 5.62 -8.05
CA PHE A 58 -12.38 4.71 -9.14
C PHE A 58 -13.15 3.40 -8.96
N GLU A 59 -13.55 2.79 -10.07
CA GLU A 59 -13.86 1.36 -10.03
C GLU A 59 -12.59 0.57 -9.70
N ILE A 60 -12.73 -0.44 -8.85
CA ILE A 60 -11.60 -1.25 -8.39
C ILE A 60 -11.73 -2.71 -8.83
N GLU A 61 -10.58 -3.36 -8.87
CA GLU A 61 -10.41 -4.80 -8.99
C GLU A 61 -9.78 -5.32 -7.70
N ILE A 62 -10.37 -6.39 -7.14
CA ILE A 62 -9.87 -7.07 -5.94
C ILE A 62 -9.16 -8.33 -6.39
N ASN A 63 -8.05 -8.67 -5.73
CA ASN A 63 -7.31 -9.88 -6.02
C ASN A 63 -8.20 -11.12 -5.79
N PRO A 64 -8.46 -11.93 -6.83
CA PRO A 64 -9.35 -13.09 -6.72
C PRO A 64 -8.76 -14.23 -5.88
N ASN A 65 -7.46 -14.19 -5.60
CA ASN A 65 -6.73 -15.25 -4.90
C ASN A 65 -6.60 -14.99 -3.39
N LEU A 66 -7.21 -13.92 -2.84
CA LEU A 66 -7.02 -13.53 -1.44
C LEU A 66 -7.41 -14.60 -0.43
N SER A 67 -8.50 -15.34 -0.67
CA SER A 67 -8.92 -16.41 0.22
C SER A 67 -7.84 -17.50 0.36
N GLU A 68 -7.13 -17.82 -0.72
CA GLU A 68 -6.02 -18.78 -0.72
C GLU A 68 -4.78 -18.18 -0.06
N ILE A 69 -4.45 -16.92 -0.37
CA ILE A 69 -3.28 -16.23 0.17
C ILE A 69 -3.37 -16.09 1.69
N LEU A 70 -4.56 -15.72 2.20
CA LEU A 70 -4.79 -15.36 3.60
C LEU A 70 -5.29 -16.54 4.45
N ASN A 71 -5.65 -17.67 3.84
CA ASN A 71 -6.28 -18.82 4.52
C ASN A 71 -7.49 -18.42 5.38
N LEU A 72 -8.27 -17.41 4.95
CA LEU A 72 -9.39 -16.87 5.72
C LEU A 72 -10.67 -17.72 5.56
N ILE A 73 -11.48 -17.72 6.61
CA ILE A 73 -12.87 -18.20 6.61
C ILE A 73 -13.75 -17.09 6.01
N GLU A 74 -14.80 -17.42 5.24
CA GLU A 74 -15.61 -16.49 4.41
C GLU A 74 -15.95 -15.13 5.06
N ASN A 75 -16.32 -15.09 6.36
CA ASN A 75 -16.72 -13.85 7.04
C ASN A 75 -15.54 -12.91 7.42
N GLY A 76 -14.29 -13.38 7.35
CA GLY A 76 -13.10 -12.57 7.64
C GLY A 76 -12.70 -11.67 6.47
N LEU A 77 -13.07 -12.05 5.24
CA LEU A 77 -12.60 -11.39 4.04
C LEU A 77 -13.20 -9.98 3.87
N GLU A 78 -14.49 -9.79 4.14
CA GLU A 78 -15.14 -8.47 4.00
C GLU A 78 -14.54 -7.44 4.97
N ASN A 79 -14.34 -7.82 6.23
CA ASN A 79 -13.74 -6.95 7.24
C ASN A 79 -12.28 -6.63 6.91
N TYR A 80 -11.54 -7.62 6.43
CA TYR A 80 -10.17 -7.43 5.95
C TYR A 80 -10.12 -6.42 4.81
N LEU A 81 -10.98 -6.58 3.80
CA LEU A 81 -10.97 -5.77 2.58
C LEU A 81 -11.39 -4.31 2.77
N ALA A 82 -12.15 -3.97 3.82
CA ALA A 82 -12.81 -2.67 3.95
C ALA A 82 -11.83 -1.48 3.77
N GLY A 83 -10.70 -1.48 4.49
CA GLY A 83 -9.69 -0.41 4.40
C GLY A 83 -8.98 -0.40 3.04
N PHE A 84 -8.62 -1.57 2.51
CA PHE A 84 -7.99 -1.70 1.20
C PHE A 84 -8.88 -1.17 0.07
N ILE A 85 -10.18 -1.47 0.12
CA ILE A 85 -11.17 -0.99 -0.86
C ILE A 85 -11.27 0.54 -0.83
N GLU A 86 -11.35 1.13 0.37
CA GLU A 86 -11.45 2.59 0.53
C GLU A 86 -10.24 3.30 -0.10
N ILE A 87 -9.03 2.83 0.20
CA ILE A 87 -7.79 3.38 -0.32
C ILE A 87 -7.69 3.16 -1.85
N ALA A 88 -8.01 1.96 -2.33
CA ALA A 88 -7.94 1.63 -3.75
C ALA A 88 -8.89 2.47 -4.60
N LYS A 89 -10.09 2.75 -4.08
CA LYS A 89 -11.06 3.65 -4.72
C LYS A 89 -10.52 5.07 -4.90
N LYS A 90 -9.52 5.50 -4.13
CA LYS A 90 -8.88 6.82 -4.30
C LYS A 90 -7.76 6.85 -5.34
N GLY A 91 -7.49 5.73 -6.01
CA GLY A 91 -6.47 5.65 -7.07
C GLY A 91 -5.20 4.90 -6.67
N PHE A 92 -5.15 4.31 -5.47
CA PHE A 92 -3.98 3.61 -4.96
C PHE A 92 -3.99 2.13 -5.34
N TYR A 93 -2.83 1.62 -5.72
CA TYR A 93 -2.57 0.19 -5.72
C TYR A 93 -2.21 -0.20 -4.29
N THR A 94 -3.01 -1.08 -3.68
CA THR A 94 -2.90 -1.38 -2.25
C THR A 94 -2.41 -2.80 -2.02
N TYR A 95 -1.34 -2.93 -1.25
CA TYR A 95 -0.60 -4.18 -1.03
C TYR A 95 -0.58 -4.53 0.44
N ASP A 96 -0.48 -5.81 0.73
CA ASP A 96 -0.38 -6.32 2.09
C ASP A 96 0.73 -7.37 2.20
N ARG A 97 1.25 -7.53 3.41
CA ARG A 97 2.31 -8.49 3.70
C ARG A 97 1.75 -9.90 3.59
N SER A 98 2.48 -10.76 2.87
CA SER A 98 2.05 -12.14 2.63
C SER A 98 2.30 -13.05 3.82
N ASN A 99 3.41 -12.85 4.54
CA ASN A 99 3.87 -13.74 5.61
C ASN A 99 3.90 -12.98 6.95
N ILE A 100 2.73 -12.77 7.54
CA ILE A 100 2.58 -12.06 8.83
C ILE A 100 3.35 -12.79 9.94
N GLY A 101 3.99 -12.00 10.83
CA GLY A 101 4.78 -12.52 11.95
C GLY A 101 6.21 -12.94 11.60
N GLN A 102 6.60 -12.87 10.32
CA GLN A 102 7.99 -13.05 9.90
C GLN A 102 8.67 -11.70 9.71
N PHE A 103 9.35 -11.24 10.77
CA PHE A 103 9.90 -9.87 10.82
C PHE A 103 10.79 -9.50 9.62
N ASN A 104 11.63 -10.44 9.15
CA ASN A 104 12.57 -10.18 8.03
C ASN A 104 12.03 -10.56 6.65
N ASP A 105 10.82 -11.11 6.56
CA ASP A 105 10.20 -11.36 5.27
C ASP A 105 9.91 -10.00 4.60
N THR A 106 9.96 -9.92 3.28
CA THR A 106 9.60 -8.71 2.52
C THR A 106 8.69 -9.07 1.36
N THR A 107 7.93 -10.14 1.52
CA THR A 107 7.02 -10.68 0.52
C THR A 107 5.65 -10.03 0.66
N PHE A 108 5.22 -9.33 -0.38
CA PHE A 108 3.92 -8.65 -0.44
C PHE A 108 3.06 -9.19 -1.58
N HIS A 109 1.77 -8.91 -1.50
CA HIS A 109 0.81 -9.23 -2.56
C HIS A 109 -0.14 -8.06 -2.77
N LEU A 110 -0.62 -7.90 -4.00
CA LEU A 110 -1.62 -6.88 -4.32
C LEU A 110 -2.99 -7.33 -3.78
N VAL A 111 -3.67 -6.46 -3.03
CA VAL A 111 -5.01 -6.74 -2.48
C VAL A 111 -6.09 -6.16 -3.37
N ALA A 112 -5.96 -4.89 -3.74
CA ALA A 112 -6.88 -4.21 -4.65
C ALA A 112 -6.17 -3.13 -5.47
N LYS A 113 -6.75 -2.79 -6.61
CA LYS A 113 -6.26 -1.70 -7.47
C LYS A 113 -7.39 -1.02 -8.22
N PRO A 114 -7.21 0.23 -8.70
CA PRO A 114 -8.09 0.83 -9.68
C PRO A 114 -8.11 0.03 -10.98
N LYS A 115 -9.27 -0.07 -11.65
CA LYS A 115 -9.38 -0.66 -12.99
C LYS A 115 -8.80 0.23 -14.08
N THR A 116 -8.78 1.54 -13.83
CA THR A 116 -8.22 2.54 -14.74
C THR A 116 -7.11 3.30 -14.03
N ASP A 117 -6.00 3.47 -14.71
CA ASP A 117 -4.87 4.22 -14.17
C ASP A 117 -5.19 5.70 -13.99
N LEU A 118 -4.72 6.23 -12.88
CA LEU A 118 -4.73 7.65 -12.56
C LEU A 118 -3.77 8.40 -13.48
N ASN A 119 -4.15 9.60 -13.94
CA ASN A 119 -3.16 10.55 -14.46
C ASN A 119 -2.36 11.12 -13.27
N LEU A 120 -1.24 10.45 -12.96
CA LEU A 120 -0.47 10.73 -11.75
C LEU A 120 0.02 12.18 -11.66
N ASN A 121 0.45 12.77 -12.79
CA ASN A 121 0.96 14.13 -12.80
C ASN A 121 -0.14 15.14 -12.44
N GLU A 122 -1.30 15.04 -13.08
CA GLU A 122 -2.46 15.90 -12.82
C GLU A 122 -2.94 15.73 -11.37
N PHE A 123 -3.00 14.50 -10.87
CA PHE A 123 -3.42 14.24 -9.49
C PHE A 123 -2.46 14.84 -8.45
N ILE A 124 -1.15 14.73 -8.66
CA ILE A 124 -0.13 15.32 -7.78
C ILE A 124 -0.16 16.85 -7.84
N GLU A 125 -0.45 17.43 -9.01
CA GLU A 125 -0.64 18.89 -9.16
C GLU A 125 -1.86 19.40 -8.39
N GLU A 126 -2.96 18.65 -8.36
CA GLU A 126 -4.15 18.99 -7.59
C GLU A 126 -3.99 18.74 -6.09
N ASN A 127 -3.08 17.83 -5.70
CA ASN A 127 -2.91 17.35 -4.33
C ASN A 127 -1.43 17.41 -3.91
N GLU A 128 -0.97 18.61 -3.58
CA GLU A 128 0.44 18.95 -3.33
C GLU A 128 1.17 18.03 -2.33
N ILE A 129 0.48 17.45 -1.34
CA ILE A 129 1.10 16.54 -0.37
C ILE A 129 1.77 15.34 -1.05
N PHE A 130 1.22 14.85 -2.17
CA PHE A 130 1.76 13.69 -2.86
C PHE A 130 3.08 13.97 -3.59
N LYS A 131 3.50 15.24 -3.71
CA LYS A 131 4.86 15.59 -4.16
C LYS A 131 5.95 15.15 -3.17
N THR A 132 5.58 14.87 -1.92
CA THR A 132 6.50 14.43 -0.88
C THR A 132 6.75 12.91 -0.90
N LEU A 133 5.94 12.15 -1.65
CA LEU A 133 6.06 10.70 -1.71
C LEU A 133 7.45 10.28 -2.17
N LYS A 134 8.01 9.29 -1.47
CA LYS A 134 9.20 8.58 -1.96
C LYS A 134 8.87 7.86 -3.26
N VAL A 135 9.88 7.71 -4.10
CA VAL A 135 9.76 7.07 -5.42
C VAL A 135 10.54 5.76 -5.43
N ALA A 136 9.86 4.66 -5.77
CA ALA A 136 10.48 3.35 -5.93
C ALA A 136 11.48 3.35 -7.09
N ARG A 137 12.54 2.53 -6.99
CA ARG A 137 13.57 2.39 -8.04
C ARG A 137 13.03 1.70 -9.29
N LYS A 138 12.01 0.84 -9.13
CA LYS A 138 11.34 0.11 -10.22
C LYS A 138 9.84 0.13 -10.03
N HIS A 139 9.11 -0.20 -11.10
CA HIS A 139 7.67 -0.35 -11.06
C HIS A 139 7.27 -1.56 -10.22
N ILE A 140 6.40 -1.32 -9.23
CA ILE A 140 5.87 -2.39 -8.37
C ILE A 140 4.97 -3.31 -9.18
N PRO A 141 4.97 -4.64 -8.97
CA PRO A 141 4.10 -5.55 -9.71
C PRO A 141 2.62 -5.20 -9.57
N GLN A 142 1.87 -5.27 -10.68
CA GLN A 142 0.41 -5.09 -10.70
C GLN A 142 -0.34 -6.42 -10.90
N THR A 143 0.41 -7.52 -10.97
CA THR A 143 -0.14 -8.86 -11.01
C THR A 143 -0.56 -9.28 -9.61
N PHE A 144 -1.39 -10.30 -9.52
CA PHE A 144 -1.90 -10.83 -8.24
C PHE A 144 -0.97 -11.87 -7.60
N ASP A 145 0.25 -11.98 -8.11
CA ASP A 145 1.29 -12.85 -7.56
C ASP A 145 2.01 -12.19 -6.38
N LYS A 146 2.58 -13.01 -5.51
CA LYS A 146 3.48 -12.55 -4.45
C LYS A 146 4.79 -12.05 -5.04
N PHE A 147 5.38 -11.03 -4.44
CA PHE A 147 6.69 -10.51 -4.84
C PHE A 147 7.50 -10.02 -3.65
N ASP A 148 8.83 -9.98 -3.80
CA ASP A 148 9.74 -9.39 -2.80
C ASP A 148 9.92 -7.89 -3.06
N LEU A 149 9.46 -7.06 -2.11
CA LEU A 149 9.51 -5.60 -2.18
C LEU A 149 10.94 -5.06 -2.32
N ASN A 150 11.94 -5.71 -1.72
CA ASN A 150 13.34 -5.27 -1.77
C ASN A 150 13.91 -5.25 -3.20
N LEU A 151 13.31 -5.99 -4.14
CA LEU A 151 13.76 -6.02 -5.53
C LEU A 151 13.39 -4.75 -6.33
N PHE A 152 12.52 -3.90 -5.78
CA PHE A 152 11.93 -2.75 -6.45
C PHE A 152 12.23 -1.41 -5.79
N ILE A 153 12.70 -1.45 -4.55
CA ILE A 153 12.86 -0.31 -3.66
C ILE A 153 14.32 0.13 -3.55
#